data_AF-A0A839Z8I7-F1
#
_entry.id   AF-A0A839Z8I7-F1
#
_cell.length_a   1.000
_cell.length_b   1.000
_cell.length_c   1.000
_cell.angle_alpha   90.00
_cell.angle_beta   90.00
_cell.angle_gamma   90.00
#
_symmetry.space_group_name_H-M   'P 1'
#
loop_
_entity.id
_entity.type
_entity.pdbx_description
1 polymer ?
#
loop_
_entity_poly.entity_id
_entity_poly.type
_entity_poly.pdbx_seq_one_letter_code
_entity_poly.pdbx_strand_id
1 'polypeptide(L)'
;MFFLLRVAFWLTIVLLLLPSIPGGPLHDAAAPKDPPVGAMEALSAATSAMADASGFCARQPQACVIGAGVIQMISERAEAGARFAISYIAEQIGEEKRRAAARATGTPTGDTLTTRDLSPEWQGPTVPGAAPNETSASAPAGGPGPASPAPAVPLPPKRPA
;
A
#
# COMPACT_ATOMS: atom_id res chain seq x y z
N MET A 1 26.54 -5.88 -1.84
CA MET A 1 25.77 -7.12 -1.57
C MET A 1 24.27 -6.92 -1.33
N PHE A 2 23.78 -5.72 -0.96
CA PHE A 2 22.34 -5.46 -0.73
C PHE A 2 21.41 -5.64 -1.95
N PHE A 3 21.95 -5.77 -3.16
CA PHE A 3 21.15 -6.00 -4.36
C PHE A 3 20.40 -7.35 -4.29
N LEU A 4 21.07 -8.41 -3.86
CA LEU A 4 20.46 -9.74 -3.75
C LEU A 4 19.36 -9.77 -2.70
N LEU A 5 19.56 -9.11 -1.55
CA LEU A 5 18.53 -8.99 -0.52
C LEU A 5 17.31 -8.20 -1.01
N ARG A 6 17.53 -7.11 -1.76
CA ARG A 6 16.43 -6.35 -2.36
C ARG A 6 15.68 -7.20 -3.39
N VAL A 7 16.38 -7.83 -4.33
CA VAL A 7 15.74 -8.67 -5.36
C VAL A 7 15.01 -9.85 -4.73
N ALA A 8 15.63 -10.56 -3.77
CA ALA A 8 14.99 -11.67 -3.07
C ALA A 8 13.72 -11.20 -2.34
N PHE A 9 13.81 -10.13 -1.55
CA PHE A 9 12.66 -9.55 -0.85
C PHE A 9 11.53 -9.18 -1.82
N TRP A 10 11.84 -8.49 -2.92
CA TRP A 10 10.85 -8.11 -3.93
C TRP A 10 10.25 -9.34 -4.62
N LEU A 11 11.05 -10.35 -4.95
CA LEU A 11 10.55 -11.61 -5.53
C LEU A 11 9.63 -12.35 -4.56
N THR A 12 9.98 -12.41 -3.27
CA THR A 12 9.13 -13.08 -2.27
C THR A 12 7.79 -12.36 -2.12
N ILE A 13 7.79 -11.02 -2.07
CA ILE A 13 6.56 -10.23 -2.01
C ILE A 13 5.72 -10.44 -3.26
N VAL A 14 6.30 -10.36 -4.46
CA VAL A 14 5.58 -10.57 -5.73
C VAL A 14 4.96 -11.95 -5.77
N LEU A 15 5.69 -12.99 -5.33
CA LEU A 15 5.19 -14.36 -5.31
C LEU A 15 4.07 -14.57 -4.29
N LEU A 16 4.14 -13.88 -3.14
CA LEU A 16 3.07 -13.90 -2.13
C LEU A 16 1.82 -13.16 -2.62
N LEU A 17 2.01 -12.05 -3.36
CA LEU A 17 0.94 -11.22 -3.91
C LEU A 17 0.34 -11.77 -5.21
N LEU A 18 0.98 -12.78 -5.82
CA LEU A 18 0.42 -13.65 -6.84
C LEU A 18 -0.27 -14.81 -6.11
N PRO A 19 -1.53 -14.68 -5.64
CA PRO A 19 -2.26 -15.83 -5.14
C PRO A 19 -2.21 -16.92 -6.21
N SER A 20 -1.83 -18.13 -5.77
CA SER A 20 -1.71 -19.29 -6.66
C SER A 20 -2.99 -19.41 -7.47
N ILE A 21 -2.87 -19.32 -8.80
CA ILE A 21 -3.97 -19.57 -9.72
C ILE A 21 -4.45 -20.99 -9.41
N PRO A 22 -5.70 -21.20 -8.97
CA PRO A 22 -6.25 -22.54 -8.85
C PRO A 22 -6.19 -23.20 -10.24
N GLY A 23 -5.34 -24.22 -10.40
CA GLY A 23 -5.13 -24.93 -11.67
C GLY A 23 -3.92 -24.51 -12.52
N GLY A 24 -2.95 -23.76 -11.97
CA GLY A 24 -1.70 -23.50 -12.68
C GLY A 24 -0.76 -24.73 -12.74
N PRO A 25 0.05 -24.91 -13.80
CA PRO A 25 0.92 -26.07 -14.02
C PRO A 25 2.03 -26.28 -12.96
N LEU A 26 2.13 -25.39 -11.98
CA LEU A 26 2.98 -25.59 -10.79
C LEU A 26 2.49 -26.73 -9.88
N HIS A 27 1.23 -27.20 -10.05
CA HIS A 27 0.68 -28.30 -9.28
C HIS A 27 0.97 -29.69 -9.90
N ASP A 28 1.33 -29.77 -11.19
CA ASP A 28 1.32 -31.05 -11.93
C ASP A 28 2.66 -31.46 -12.55
N ALA A 29 3.74 -30.70 -12.37
CA ALA A 29 5.06 -31.09 -12.89
C ALA A 29 6.17 -30.95 -11.85
N ALA A 30 6.44 -32.06 -11.16
CA ALA A 30 7.71 -32.34 -10.48
C ALA A 30 8.13 -31.42 -9.32
N ALA A 31 7.18 -30.89 -8.53
CA ALA A 31 7.52 -30.45 -7.17
C ALA A 31 7.61 -31.70 -6.25
N PRO A 32 8.66 -31.87 -5.44
CA PRO A 32 8.66 -32.89 -4.39
C PRO A 32 7.42 -32.68 -3.53
N LYS A 33 6.79 -33.80 -3.12
CA LYS A 33 5.61 -33.85 -2.24
C LYS A 33 5.97 -33.38 -0.82
N ASP A 34 6.57 -32.21 -0.68
CA ASP A 34 6.77 -31.62 0.61
C ASP A 34 5.39 -31.17 1.12
N PRO A 35 5.01 -31.55 2.35
CA PRO A 35 3.77 -31.09 2.92
C PRO A 35 3.75 -29.57 2.89
N PRO A 36 2.62 -28.94 2.53
CA PRO A 36 2.52 -27.49 2.55
C PRO A 36 2.94 -27.01 3.93
N VAL A 37 3.97 -26.16 3.99
CA VAL A 37 4.49 -25.62 5.25
C VAL A 37 3.32 -25.10 6.08
N GLY A 38 3.13 -25.68 7.25
CA GLY A 38 2.01 -25.30 8.11
C GLY A 38 2.17 -23.84 8.53
N ALA A 39 1.08 -23.08 8.64
CA ALA A 39 1.15 -21.69 9.11
C ALA A 39 1.90 -21.58 10.46
N MET A 40 1.75 -22.59 11.33
CA MET A 40 2.46 -22.67 12.60
C MET A 40 3.95 -22.98 12.45
N GLU A 41 4.35 -23.79 11.47
CA GLU A 41 5.76 -24.09 11.17
C GLU A 41 6.46 -22.88 10.54
N ALA A 42 5.78 -22.17 9.64
CA ALA A 42 6.28 -20.93 9.08
C ALA A 42 6.45 -19.85 10.17
N LEU A 43 5.49 -19.77 11.10
CA LEU A 43 5.57 -18.86 12.23
C LEU A 43 6.73 -19.23 13.17
N SER A 44 6.91 -20.52 13.49
CA SER A 44 8.03 -20.95 14.33
C SER A 44 9.38 -20.65 13.68
N ALA A 45 9.52 -20.89 12.37
CA ALA A 45 10.72 -20.57 11.60
C ALA A 45 10.98 -19.05 11.53
N ALA A 46 9.93 -18.23 11.43
CA ALA A 46 10.08 -16.78 11.49
C ALA A 46 10.57 -16.33 12.89
N THR A 47 10.03 -16.90 13.96
CA THR A 47 10.46 -16.56 15.32
C THR A 47 11.89 -17.00 15.62
N SER A 48 12.35 -18.13 15.06
CA SER A 48 13.75 -18.53 15.19
C SER A 48 14.69 -17.56 14.46
N ALA A 49 14.32 -17.10 13.27
CA ALA A 49 15.08 -16.06 12.57
C ALA A 49 15.12 -14.74 13.36
N MET A 50 14.05 -14.38 14.07
CA MET A 50 14.05 -13.22 14.99
C MET A 50 14.99 -13.43 16.18
N ALA A 51 15.08 -14.65 16.72
CA ALA A 51 16.04 -14.98 17.76
C ALA A 51 17.49 -14.79 17.25
N ASP A 52 17.79 -15.17 16.02
CA ASP A 52 19.10 -14.91 15.40
C ASP A 52 19.37 -13.41 15.23
N ALA A 53 18.35 -12.63 14.83
CA ALA A 53 18.45 -11.17 14.75
C ALA A 53 18.79 -10.53 16.11
N SER A 54 18.26 -11.07 17.21
CA SER A 54 18.59 -10.59 18.57
C SER A 54 20.07 -10.79 18.92
N GLY A 55 20.71 -11.83 18.38
CA GLY A 55 22.16 -12.07 18.51
C GLY A 55 23.01 -10.98 17.83
N PHE A 56 22.51 -10.34 16.78
CA PHE A 56 23.17 -9.17 16.17
C PHE A 56 23.08 -7.93 17.07
N CYS A 57 21.98 -7.73 17.79
CA CYS A 57 21.83 -6.62 18.72
C CYS A 57 22.86 -6.67 19.86
N ALA A 58 23.25 -7.87 20.31
CA ALA A 58 24.32 -8.03 21.29
C ALA A 58 25.70 -7.60 20.76
N ARG A 59 25.97 -7.74 19.46
CA ARG A 59 27.26 -7.39 18.83
C ARG A 59 27.32 -5.94 18.35
N GLN A 60 26.19 -5.35 17.97
CA GLN A 60 26.09 -4.00 17.39
C GLN A 60 24.84 -3.28 17.94
N PRO A 61 24.90 -2.78 19.19
CA PRO A 61 23.72 -2.21 19.87
C PRO A 61 23.18 -0.96 19.16
N GLN A 62 24.05 -0.11 18.58
CA GLN A 62 23.61 1.08 17.84
C GLN A 62 22.66 0.77 16.68
N ALA A 63 22.88 -0.33 15.96
CA ALA A 63 22.04 -0.72 14.82
C ALA A 63 20.64 -1.13 15.28
N CYS A 64 20.55 -1.80 16.44
CA CYS A 64 19.29 -2.24 17.03
C CYS A 64 18.45 -1.03 17.52
N VAL A 65 19.07 -0.03 18.15
CA VAL A 65 18.38 1.19 18.61
C VAL A 65 17.82 1.99 17.43
N ILE A 66 18.62 2.21 16.39
CA ILE A 66 18.18 2.93 15.19
C ILE A 66 17.08 2.12 14.47
N GLY A 67 17.27 0.81 14.33
CA GLY A 67 16.30 -0.09 13.70
C GLY A 67 14.96 -0.09 14.42
N ALA A 68 14.96 -0.17 15.76
CA ALA A 68 13.76 -0.11 16.58
C ALA A 68 12.99 1.21 16.36
N GLY A 69 13.69 2.35 16.33
CA GLY A 69 13.06 3.65 16.05
C GLY A 69 12.39 3.72 14.67
N VAL A 70 13.03 3.14 13.65
CA VAL A 70 12.45 3.08 12.30
C VAL A 70 11.23 2.15 12.26
N ILE A 71 11.31 0.99 12.89
CA ILE A 71 10.20 0.02 12.94
C ILE A 71 8.98 0.65 13.59
N GLN A 72 9.13 1.40 14.70
CA GLN A 72 8.03 2.09 15.37
C GLN A 72 7.30 3.07 14.43
N MET A 73 8.04 3.90 13.70
CA MET A 73 7.44 4.85 12.75
C MET A 73 6.71 4.17 11.60
N ILE A 74 7.20 3.01 11.15
CA ILE A 74 6.56 2.23 10.09
C ILE A 74 5.33 1.50 10.63
N SER A 75 5.40 0.95 11.85
CA SER A 75 4.31 0.16 12.44
C SER A 75 3.06 1.00 12.69
N GLU A 76 3.21 2.24 13.17
CA GLU A 76 2.07 3.14 13.35
C GLU A 76 1.27 3.34 12.05
N ARG A 77 1.98 3.49 10.93
CA ARG A 77 1.36 3.61 9.59
C ARG A 77 0.83 2.27 9.10
N ALA A 78 1.53 1.18 9.39
CA ALA A 78 1.13 -0.17 9.01
C ALA A 78 -0.17 -0.60 9.72
N GLU A 79 -0.39 -0.22 10.98
CA GLU A 79 -1.64 -0.51 11.70
C GLU A 79 -2.84 0.19 11.06
N ALA A 80 -2.69 1.46 10.70
CA ALA A 80 -3.73 2.19 9.97
C ALA A 80 -4.02 1.54 8.61
N GLY A 81 -2.97 1.16 7.87
CA GLY A 81 -3.10 0.45 6.59
C GLY A 81 -3.75 -0.93 6.72
N ALA A 82 -3.39 -1.70 7.76
CA ALA A 82 -3.94 -3.02 8.02
C ALA A 82 -5.43 -2.96 8.34
N ARG A 83 -5.85 -2.02 9.20
CA ARG A 83 -7.27 -1.80 9.52
C ARG A 83 -8.06 -1.43 8.28
N PHE A 84 -7.53 -0.51 7.46
CA PHE A 84 -8.17 -0.13 6.20
C PHE A 84 -8.31 -1.32 5.26
N ALA A 85 -7.23 -2.07 5.01
CA ALA A 85 -7.26 -3.23 4.12
C ALA A 85 -8.26 -4.30 4.57
N ILE A 86 -8.30 -4.61 5.87
CA ILE A 86 -9.26 -5.58 6.43
C ILE A 86 -10.70 -5.07 6.27
N SER A 87 -10.97 -3.80 6.58
CA SER A 87 -12.30 -3.21 6.39
C SER A 87 -12.75 -3.22 4.93
N TYR A 88 -11.83 -2.94 4.00
CA TYR A 88 -12.12 -2.96 2.57
C TYR A 88 -12.46 -4.37 2.09
N ILE A 89 -11.69 -5.38 2.50
CA ILE A 89 -11.97 -6.78 2.16
C ILE A 89 -13.30 -7.22 2.76
N ALA A 90 -13.58 -6.87 4.02
CA ALA A 90 -14.84 -7.19 4.68
C ALA A 90 -16.05 -6.58 3.94
N GLU A 91 -15.94 -5.32 3.51
CA GLU A 91 -16.97 -4.63 2.71
C GLU A 91 -17.20 -5.33 1.37
N GLN A 92 -16.12 -5.66 0.63
CA GLN A 92 -16.23 -6.37 -0.65
C GLN A 92 -16.91 -7.73 -0.50
N ILE A 93 -16.59 -8.48 0.57
CA ILE A 93 -17.26 -9.76 0.87
C ILE A 93 -18.74 -9.52 1.20
N GLY A 94 -19.07 -8.45 1.92
CA GLY A 94 -20.45 -8.05 2.23
C GLY A 94 -21.25 -7.72 0.97
N GLU A 95 -20.69 -6.92 0.08
CA GLU A 95 -21.26 -6.55 -1.22
C GLU A 95 -21.48 -7.77 -2.12
N GLU A 96 -20.50 -8.67 -2.23
CA GLU A 96 -20.65 -9.90 -3.01
C GLU A 96 -21.74 -10.81 -2.44
N LYS A 97 -21.88 -10.90 -1.11
CA LYS A 97 -23.00 -11.61 -0.47
C LYS A 97 -24.35 -10.95 -0.77
N ARG A 98 -24.44 -9.62 -0.72
CA ARG A 98 -25.67 -8.88 -1.06
C ARG A 98 -26.05 -9.07 -2.53
N ARG A 99 -25.09 -9.00 -3.44
CA ARG A 99 -25.28 -9.28 -4.88
C ARG A 99 -25.72 -10.73 -5.12
N ALA A 100 -25.12 -11.69 -4.43
CA ALA A 100 -25.53 -13.09 -4.51
C ALA A 100 -26.98 -13.29 -4.02
N ALA A 101 -27.38 -12.62 -2.93
CA ALA A 101 -28.74 -12.65 -2.42
C ALA A 101 -29.75 -12.00 -3.37
N ALA A 102 -29.43 -10.83 -3.95
CA ALA A 102 -30.29 -10.15 -4.92
C ALA A 102 -30.50 -10.95 -6.22
N ARG A 103 -29.44 -11.65 -6.68
CA ARG A 103 -29.54 -12.60 -7.80
C ARG A 103 -30.45 -13.79 -7.47
N ALA A 104 -30.46 -14.25 -6.23
CA ALA A 104 -31.32 -15.35 -5.79
C ALA A 104 -32.80 -14.94 -5.65
N THR A 105 -33.10 -13.67 -5.33
CA THR A 105 -34.48 -13.17 -5.16
C THR A 105 -35.07 -12.48 -6.40
N GLY A 106 -34.33 -12.35 -7.51
CA GLY A 106 -34.83 -11.83 -8.78
C GLY A 106 -35.25 -10.35 -8.77
N THR A 107 -34.77 -9.55 -7.82
CA THR A 107 -35.09 -8.13 -7.71
C THR A 107 -34.18 -7.31 -8.65
N PRO A 108 -34.72 -6.40 -9.51
CA PRO A 108 -33.88 -5.54 -10.32
C PRO A 108 -33.10 -4.58 -9.41
N THR A 109 -31.78 -4.67 -9.48
CA THR A 109 -30.82 -3.83 -8.76
C THR A 109 -30.91 -2.40 -9.27
N GLY A 110 -31.86 -1.62 -8.75
CA GLY A 110 -32.03 -0.20 -9.08
C GLY A 110 -30.98 0.72 -8.44
N ASP A 111 -30.03 0.17 -7.69
CA ASP A 111 -28.93 0.91 -7.10
C ASP A 111 -27.63 0.45 -7.76
N THR A 112 -27.16 1.23 -8.73
CA THR A 112 -25.87 1.02 -9.41
C THR A 112 -24.72 1.68 -8.66
N LEU A 113 -25.00 2.38 -7.57
CA LEU A 113 -23.98 3.02 -6.76
C LEU A 113 -23.25 1.95 -5.95
N THR A 114 -21.94 1.88 -6.14
CA THR A 114 -21.06 1.09 -5.28
C THR A 114 -20.74 1.89 -4.02
N THR A 115 -20.30 1.23 -2.95
CA THR A 115 -19.83 1.90 -1.73
C THR A 115 -18.74 2.96 -2.00
N ARG A 116 -18.00 2.83 -3.12
CA ARG A 116 -17.06 3.86 -3.60
C ARG A 116 -17.75 5.14 -4.08
N ASP A 117 -18.87 5.01 -4.78
CA ASP A 117 -19.63 6.15 -5.32
C ASP A 117 -20.32 6.96 -4.22
N LEU A 118 -20.51 6.34 -3.06
CA LEU A 118 -21.03 6.96 -1.85
C LEU A 118 -19.94 7.59 -0.97
N SER A 119 -18.65 7.42 -1.30
CA SER A 119 -17.57 8.03 -0.54
C SER A 119 -17.41 9.52 -0.91
N PRO A 120 -17.31 10.43 0.07
CA PRO A 120 -17.12 11.85 -0.21
C PRO A 120 -15.80 12.06 -0.95
N GLU A 121 -15.83 12.83 -2.04
CA GLU A 121 -14.63 13.24 -2.78
C GLU A 121 -13.67 13.98 -1.83
N TRP A 122 -12.38 13.66 -1.86
CA TRP A 122 -11.37 14.30 -1.03
C TRP A 122 -11.33 15.81 -1.29
N GLN A 123 -11.86 16.60 -0.34
CA GLN A 123 -11.67 18.04 -0.31
C GLN A 123 -10.32 18.31 0.37
N GLY A 124 -9.33 18.73 -0.43
CA GLY A 124 -8.03 19.13 0.09
C GLY A 124 -8.13 20.30 1.08
N PRO A 125 -7.07 20.58 1.87
CA PRO A 125 -7.08 21.67 2.83
C PRO A 125 -7.53 22.99 2.19
N THR A 126 -8.69 23.50 2.58
CA THR A 126 -9.19 24.79 2.10
C THR A 126 -8.30 25.89 2.68
N VAL A 127 -7.48 26.52 1.85
CA VAL A 127 -6.72 27.71 2.24
C VAL A 127 -7.75 28.83 2.50
N PRO A 128 -7.87 29.36 3.73
CA PRO A 128 -8.77 30.47 4.00
C PRO A 128 -8.28 31.71 3.25
N GLY A 129 -8.95 32.08 2.15
CA GLY A 129 -8.63 33.28 1.37
C GLY A 129 -8.74 33.16 -0.16
N ALA A 130 -8.88 31.96 -0.72
CA ALA A 130 -9.17 31.80 -2.14
C ALA A 130 -10.68 31.92 -2.37
N ALA A 131 -11.16 33.15 -2.63
CA ALA A 131 -12.52 33.38 -3.08
C ALA A 131 -12.78 32.68 -4.43
N PRO A 132 -13.99 32.14 -4.67
CA PRO A 132 -14.34 31.59 -5.97
C PRO A 132 -14.56 32.76 -6.94
N ASN A 133 -13.62 33.00 -7.86
CA ASN A 133 -13.94 33.79 -9.05
C ASN A 133 -14.74 32.88 -9.98
N GLU A 134 -16.07 32.92 -9.83
CA GLU A 134 -16.96 32.77 -10.97
C GLU A 134 -16.56 33.85 -11.98
N THR A 135 -15.96 33.45 -13.10
CA THR A 135 -16.00 34.27 -14.29
C THR A 135 -16.06 33.38 -15.51
N SER A 136 -17.29 33.07 -15.90
CA SER A 136 -17.65 32.88 -17.29
C SER A 136 -17.06 34.00 -18.13
N ALA A 137 -16.08 33.71 -18.98
CA ALA A 137 -15.72 34.57 -20.10
C ALA A 137 -15.03 33.77 -21.20
N SER A 138 -15.73 33.69 -22.33
CA SER A 138 -15.28 33.15 -23.60
C SER A 138 -14.07 33.92 -24.18
N ALA A 139 -13.25 33.18 -24.95
CA ALA A 139 -12.48 33.60 -26.13
C ALA A 139 -11.13 34.34 -25.92
N PRO A 140 -10.30 34.54 -26.99
CA PRO A 140 -9.57 33.53 -27.75
C PRO A 140 -8.05 33.87 -27.91
N ALA A 141 -7.35 33.10 -28.75
CA ALA A 141 -5.92 33.10 -29.03
C ALA A 141 -5.27 34.46 -29.41
N GLY A 142 -4.00 34.67 -28.99
CA GLY A 142 -3.11 35.69 -29.55
C GLY A 142 -1.76 35.89 -28.83
N GLY A 143 -0.67 35.38 -29.41
CA GLY A 143 0.70 35.97 -29.48
C GLY A 143 1.57 36.18 -28.22
N PRO A 144 2.92 36.20 -28.32
CA PRO A 144 3.83 35.93 -27.18
C PRO A 144 4.62 37.14 -26.60
N GLY A 145 5.00 37.01 -25.31
CA GLY A 145 6.13 37.69 -24.63
C GLY A 145 5.77 38.88 -23.70
N PRO A 146 6.61 39.30 -22.72
CA PRO A 146 7.93 38.79 -22.31
C PRO A 146 8.02 38.35 -20.82
N ALA A 147 9.13 37.69 -20.48
CA ALA A 147 9.47 37.19 -19.14
C ALA A 147 10.13 38.25 -18.23
N SER A 148 9.83 38.24 -16.92
CA SER A 148 10.71 38.64 -15.80
C SER A 148 10.01 38.55 -14.42
N PRO A 149 10.73 38.47 -13.28
CA PRO A 149 11.57 37.35 -12.84
C PRO A 149 11.11 36.77 -11.49
N ALA A 150 11.63 35.59 -11.13
CA ALA A 150 11.28 34.76 -9.96
C ALA A 150 11.60 35.39 -8.58
N PRO A 151 11.23 34.70 -7.47
CA PRO A 151 12.28 34.42 -6.50
C PRO A 151 12.44 32.94 -6.14
N ALA A 152 13.69 32.63 -5.83
CA ALA A 152 14.32 31.35 -5.64
C ALA A 152 13.70 30.47 -4.55
N VAL A 153 13.56 29.18 -4.87
CA VAL A 153 13.33 28.10 -3.91
C VAL A 153 14.65 27.85 -3.13
N PRO A 154 14.66 27.84 -1.78
CA PRO A 154 15.87 27.58 -1.02
C PRO A 154 16.34 26.13 -1.19
N LEU A 155 17.63 25.94 -1.49
CA LEU A 155 18.26 24.61 -1.49
C LEU A 155 18.54 24.12 -0.05
N PRO A 156 18.48 22.79 0.19
CA PRO A 156 18.71 22.20 1.51
C PRO A 156 20.20 22.25 1.94
N PRO A 157 20.48 22.28 3.25
CA PRO A 157 21.83 22.39 3.78
C PRO A 157 22.66 21.12 3.55
N LYS A 158 23.94 21.30 3.18
CA LYS A 158 24.92 20.21 3.06
C LYS A 158 25.38 19.75 4.45
N ARG A 159 25.32 18.43 4.69
CA ARG A 159 25.80 17.77 5.92
C ARG A 159 27.34 17.73 5.94
N PRO A 160 28.00 18.11 7.04
CA PRO A 160 29.45 17.97 7.22
C PRO A 160 29.86 16.52 7.53
N ALA A 161 31.08 16.18 7.12
CA ALA A 161 31.71 14.85 7.18
C ALA A 161 31.95 14.35 8.62
#